data_AF-A0A523GQW7-F1
#
_entry.id   AF-A0A523GQW7-F1
#
_cell.length_a   1.000
_cell.length_b   1.000
_cell.length_c   1.000
_cell.angle_alpha   90.00
_cell.angle_beta   90.00
_cell.angle_gamma   90.00
#
_symmetry.space_group_name_H-M   'P 1'
#
loop_
_entity.id
_entity.type
_entity.pdbx_description
1 polymer ?
#
loop_
_entity_poly.entity_id
_entity_poly.type
_entity_poly.pdbx_seq_one_letter_code
_entity_poly.pdbx_strand_id
1 'polypeptide(L)' 'TNAEGVKKQIYFDNPEIEVNNAILDELDTFADAIVNNTTPVVTLQQGTNALKVAMQVIENFKML' A
#
# COMPACT_ATOMS: atom_id res chain seq x y z
N THR A 1 -18.30 17.15 16.34
CA THR A 1 -18.71 18.56 16.53
C THR A 1 -17.45 19.41 16.58
N ASN A 2 -17.36 20.50 15.81
CA ASN A 2 -16.18 21.38 15.85
C ASN A 2 -16.15 22.21 17.15
N ALA A 3 -15.08 22.98 17.35
CA ALA A 3 -14.88 23.81 18.53
C ALA A 3 -15.99 24.86 18.75
N GLU A 4 -16.78 25.18 17.72
CA GLU A 4 -17.94 26.08 17.82
C GLU A 4 -19.27 25.37 18.11
N GLY A 5 -19.28 24.07 18.43
CA GLY A 5 -20.50 23.34 18.78
C GLY A 5 -21.36 22.92 17.58
N VAL A 6 -20.88 23.10 16.35
CA VAL A 6 -21.59 22.69 15.13
C VAL A 6 -21.35 21.21 14.86
N LYS A 7 -22.44 20.45 14.71
CA LYS A 7 -22.38 19.08 14.17
C LYS A 7 -21.95 19.15 12.70
N LYS A 8 -20.65 19.13 12.43
CA LYS A 8 -20.12 18.80 11.10
C LYS A 8 -20.53 17.36 10.80
N GLN A 9 -21.53 17.17 9.95
CA GLN A 9 -21.66 15.92 9.22
C GLN A 9 -20.44 15.83 8.31
N ILE A 10 -19.60 14.84 8.56
CA ILE A 10 -18.50 14.52 7.64
C ILE A 10 -19.18 13.75 6.52
N TYR A 11 -19.36 14.40 5.37
CA TYR A 11 -19.69 13.70 4.15
C TYR A 11 -18.46 12.87 3.78
N PHE A 12 -18.61 11.55 3.86
CA PHE A 12 -17.65 10.61 3.30
C PHE A 12 -18.20 10.22 1.94
N ASP A 13 -17.66 10.82 0.87
CA ASP A 13 -17.75 10.17 -0.42
C ASP A 13 -16.75 9.02 -0.40
N ASN A 14 -17.25 7.80 -0.67
CA ASN A 14 -16.35 6.68 -0.87
C ASN A 14 -15.49 6.99 -2.10
N PRO A 15 -14.17 6.77 -2.02
CA PRO A 15 -13.33 6.90 -3.20
C PRO A 15 -13.80 5.90 -4.25
N GLU A 16 -13.80 6.35 -5.50
CA GLU A 16 -14.04 5.47 -6.63
C GLU A 16 -12.90 4.45 -6.70
N ILE A 17 -13.23 3.15 -6.72
CA ILE A 17 -12.25 2.07 -6.79
C ILE A 17 -12.09 1.72 -8.26
N GLU A 18 -11.01 2.22 -8.86
CA GLU A 18 -10.59 1.80 -10.19
C GLU A 18 -10.24 0.31 -10.17
N VAL A 19 -10.69 -0.41 -11.20
CA VAL A 19 -10.33 -1.82 -11.37
C VAL A 19 -8.89 -1.87 -11.85
N ASN A 20 -7.96 -1.99 -10.89
CA ASN A 20 -6.54 -2.18 -11.17
C ASN A 20 -6.03 -3.50 -10.59
N ASN A 21 -5.31 -4.27 -11.41
CA ASN A 21 -4.60 -5.44 -10.94
C ASN A 21 -3.16 -5.05 -10.58
N ALA A 22 -2.98 -4.52 -9.38
CA ALA A 22 -1.67 -4.07 -8.89
C ALA A 22 -0.59 -5.18 -8.90
N ILE A 23 -0.98 -6.46 -8.83
CA ILE A 23 -0.02 -7.58 -8.92
C ILE A 23 0.50 -7.70 -10.36
N LEU A 24 -0.38 -7.60 -11.35
CA LEU A 24 0.01 -7.64 -12.76
C LEU A 24 0.91 -6.44 -13.10
N ASP A 25 0.51 -5.23 -12.68
CA ASP A 25 1.29 -4.01 -12.92
C ASP A 25 2.72 -4.10 -12.37
N GLU A 26 2.89 -4.65 -11.17
CA GLU A 26 4.21 -4.84 -10.57
C GLU A 26 5.05 -5.87 -11.34
N LEU A 27 4.43 -6.98 -11.79
CA LEU A 27 5.11 -7.99 -12.59
C LEU A 27 5.55 -7.45 -13.95
N ASP A 28 4.71 -6.66 -14.60
CA ASP A 28 5.03 -6.01 -15.88
C ASP A 28 6.15 -4.98 -15.69
N THR A 29 6.06 -4.14 -14.65
CA THR A 29 7.12 -3.16 -14.30
C THR A 29 8.45 -3.85 -13.99
N PHE A 30 8.42 -5.01 -13.31
CA PHE A 30 9.61 -5.79 -13.02
C PHE A 30 10.22 -6.41 -14.28
N ALA A 31 9.39 -6.94 -15.19
CA ALA A 31 9.84 -7.46 -16.48
C ALA A 31 10.49 -6.35 -17.33
N ASP A 32 9.88 -5.17 -17.37
CA ASP A 32 10.44 -4.01 -18.06
C ASP A 32 11.80 -3.58 -17.50
N ALA A 33 11.98 -3.64 -16.18
CA ALA A 33 13.25 -3.32 -15.55
C ALA A 33 14.36 -4.30 -15.96
N ILE A 34 14.03 -5.59 -16.10
CA ILE A 34 14.95 -6.62 -16.61
C ILE A 34 15.33 -6.32 -18.06
N VAL A 35 14.35 -6.08 -18.92
CA VAL A 35 14.56 -5.84 -20.36
C VAL A 35 15.44 -4.61 -20.60
N ASN A 36 15.22 -3.55 -19.81
CA ASN A 36 15.91 -2.27 -19.98
C ASN A 36 17.15 -2.12 -19.09
N ASN A 37 17.51 -3.16 -18.32
CA ASN A 37 18.62 -3.15 -17.36
C ASN A 37 18.57 -1.94 -16.41
N THR A 38 17.37 -1.60 -15.94
CA THR A 38 17.13 -0.54 -14.96
C THR A 38 16.90 -1.14 -13.57
N THR A 39 17.00 -0.30 -12.54
CA THR A 39 16.63 -0.73 -11.20
C THR A 39 15.10 -0.86 -11.11
N PRO A 40 14.56 -1.99 -10.63
CA PRO A 40 13.13 -2.13 -10.44
C PRO A 40 12.62 -1.11 -9.42
N VAL A 41 11.39 -0.64 -9.63
CA VAL A 41 10.75 0.39 -8.78
C VAL A 41 10.72 -0.06 -7.32
N VAL A 42 10.48 -1.35 -7.09
CA VAL A 42 10.62 -2.00 -5.78
C VAL A 42 11.83 -2.92 -5.80
N THR A 43 12.85 -2.59 -5.01
CA THR A 43 14.05 -3.42 -4.83
C THR A 43 13.80 -4.60 -3.88
N LEU A 44 14.61 -5.65 -3.98
CA LEU A 44 14.57 -6.79 -3.05
C LEU A 44 14.74 -6.37 -1.58
N GLN A 45 15.58 -5.36 -1.31
CA GLN A 45 15.79 -4.85 0.04
C GLN A 45 14.52 -4.18 0.59
N GLN A 46 13.81 -3.42 -0.24
CA GLN A 46 12.53 -2.82 0.14
C GLN A 46 11.47 -3.89 0.40
N GLY A 47 11.36 -4.90 -0.46
CA GLY A 47 10.46 -6.03 -0.24
C GLY A 47 10.76 -6.78 1.05
N THR A 48 12.04 -7.02 1.36
CA THR A 48 12.48 -7.65 2.61
C THR A 48 12.08 -6.83 3.84
N ASN A 49 12.27 -5.50 3.78
CA ASN A 49 11.91 -4.60 4.87
C ASN A 49 10.39 -4.54 5.07
N ALA A 50 9.61 -4.51 3.98
CA ALA A 50 8.15 -4.53 4.03
C ALA A 50 7.63 -5.81 4.70
N LEU A 51 8.17 -6.98 4.31
CA LEU A 51 7.82 -8.26 4.91
C LEU A 51 8.16 -8.28 6.41
N LYS A 52 9.32 -7.76 6.80
CA LYS A 52 9.72 -7.68 8.22
C LYS A 52 8.72 -6.89 9.05
N VAL A 53 8.27 -5.73 8.56
CA VAL A 53 7.26 -4.91 9.24
C VAL A 53 5.91 -5.64 9.29
N ALA A 54 5.49 -6.27 8.18
CA ALA A 54 4.26 -7.05 8.14
C ALA A 54 4.24 -8.17 9.20
N MET A 55 5.37 -8.87 9.37
CA MET A 55 5.51 -9.90 10.41
C MET A 55 5.39 -9.32 11.82
N GLN A 56 6.02 -8.18 12.11
CA GLN A 56 5.90 -7.50 13.41
C GLN A 56 4.44 -7.13 13.71
N VAL A 57 3.71 -6.63 12.72
CA VAL A 57 2.29 -6.28 12.86
C VAL A 57 1.45 -7.52 13.17
N ILE A 58 1.66 -8.61 12.42
CA ILE A 58 0.98 -9.89 12.65
C ILE A 58 1.24 -10.43 14.06
N GLU A 59 2.48 -10.35 14.54
CA GLU A 59 2.85 -10.76 15.90
C GLU A 59 2.09 -9.95 16.95
N ASN A 60 1.99 -8.63 16.79
CA ASN A 60 1.25 -7.76 17.72
C ASN A 60 -0.25 -8.12 17.79
N PHE A 61 -0.87 -8.49 16.68
CA PHE A 61 -2.28 -8.92 16.67
C PHE A 61 -2.50 -10.32 17.25
N LYS A 62 -1.50 -11.20 17.23
CA LYS A 62 -1.58 -12.55 17.83
C LYS A 62 -1.41 -12.55 19.36
N MET A 63 -0.85 -11.49 19.93
CA MET A 63 -0.64 -11.34 21.37
C MET A 63 -1.81 -10.63 22.09
N LEU A 64 -2.90 -10.34 21.38
CA LEU A 64 -4.21 -9.87 21.89
C LEU A 64 -5.15 -11.07 22.09
#